data_AF-A0A256XUQ1-F1
#
_entry.id   AF-A0A256XUQ1-F1
#
_cell.length_a   1.000
_cell.length_b   1.000
_cell.length_c   1.000
_cell.angle_alpha   90.00
_cell.angle_beta   90.00
_cell.angle_gamma   90.00
#
_symmetry.space_group_name_H-M   'P 1'
#
loop_
_entity.id
_entity.type
_entity.pdbx_description
1 polymer ?
#
loop_
_entity_poly.entity_id
_entity_poly.type
_entity_poly.pdbx_seq_one_letter_code
_entity_poly.pdbx_strand_id
1 'polypeptide(L)'
;MTDKTKAIIVVHLAGQPVEMDEIMEIAAKHNLYVIEDCAQAYLAEYKGKKVGGIGDVAIFSFQESKNMTASEGGMITTNNEKIAEMACSLREHGRKRDKPWYYHEYLGWNYRMTEI
;
A
#
# COMPACT_ATOMS: atom_id res chain seq x y z
N MET A 1 -21.30 -5.64 5.09
CA MET A 1 -20.12 -6.07 5.86
C MET A 1 -20.50 -7.23 6.76
N THR A 2 -19.55 -8.13 7.05
CA THR A 2 -19.78 -9.30 7.93
C THR A 2 -18.70 -9.32 9.01
N ASP A 3 -18.86 -10.20 10.01
CA ASP A 3 -17.86 -10.37 11.08
C ASP A 3 -16.50 -10.88 10.58
N LYS A 4 -16.47 -11.38 9.34
CA LYS A 4 -15.24 -11.81 8.65
C LYS A 4 -14.53 -10.67 7.92
N THR A 5 -15.18 -9.51 7.71
CA THR A 5 -14.55 -8.37 7.04
C THR A 5 -13.40 -7.83 7.91
N LYS A 6 -12.23 -7.61 7.31
CA LYS A 6 -11.02 -7.11 8.00
C LYS A 6 -10.44 -5.84 7.39
N ALA A 7 -10.75 -5.57 6.12
CA ALA A 7 -10.26 -4.39 5.43
C ALA A 7 -11.25 -3.94 4.36
N ILE A 8 -11.13 -2.68 3.95
CA ILE A 8 -11.75 -2.08 2.77
C ILE A 8 -10.62 -1.77 1.80
N ILE A 9 -10.78 -2.17 0.53
CA ILE A 9 -9.87 -1.75 -0.54
C ILE A 9 -10.63 -0.74 -1.38
N VAL A 10 -10.12 0.49 -1.43
CA VAL A 10 -10.63 1.54 -2.32
C VAL A 10 -9.76 1.63 -3.56
N VAL A 11 -10.37 1.94 -4.70
CA VAL A 11 -9.63 2.12 -5.97
C VAL A 11 -9.85 3.53 -6.45
N HIS A 12 -8.76 4.30 -6.55
CA HIS A 12 -8.78 5.66 -7.11
C HIS A 12 -8.69 5.60 -8.63
N LEU A 13 -9.78 5.13 -9.24
CA LEU A 13 -9.84 4.82 -10.66
C LEU A 13 -9.64 6.07 -11.52
N ALA A 14 -8.87 5.95 -12.59
CA ALA A 14 -8.58 7.03 -13.54
C ALA A 14 -8.03 8.31 -12.87
N GLY A 15 -7.38 8.17 -11.71
CA GLY A 15 -6.82 9.28 -10.95
C GLY A 15 -7.84 10.07 -10.14
N GLN A 16 -9.09 9.61 -10.09
CA GLN A 16 -10.16 10.22 -9.30
C GLN A 16 -10.16 9.61 -7.88
N PRO A 17 -9.86 10.39 -6.83
CA PRO A 17 -10.00 9.92 -5.46
C PRO A 17 -11.45 9.54 -5.15
N VAL A 18 -11.65 8.50 -4.34
CA VAL A 18 -12.98 8.18 -3.82
C VAL A 18 -13.28 9.11 -2.63
N GLU A 19 -14.53 9.11 -2.15
CA GLU A 19 -14.91 9.86 -0.95
C GLU A 19 -14.28 9.26 0.31
N MET A 20 -13.03 9.64 0.58
CA MET A 20 -12.22 9.04 1.64
C MET A 20 -12.76 9.32 3.03
N ASP A 21 -13.39 10.47 3.28
CA ASP A 21 -13.95 10.77 4.61
C ASP A 21 -15.02 9.74 5.00
N GLU A 22 -15.94 9.41 4.07
CA GLU A 22 -16.99 8.41 4.31
C GLU A 22 -16.41 7.01 4.50
N ILE A 23 -15.41 6.64 3.69
CA ILE A 23 -14.74 5.34 3.80
C ILE A 23 -14.03 5.22 5.15
N MET A 24 -13.28 6.25 5.56
CA MET A 24 -12.55 6.25 6.83
C MET A 24 -13.50 6.23 8.03
N GLU A 25 -14.65 6.90 7.96
CA GLU A 25 -15.69 6.84 8.99
C GLU A 25 -16.24 5.40 9.15
N ILE A 26 -16.58 4.75 8.03
CA ILE A 26 -17.07 3.36 8.03
C ILE A 26 -15.99 2.43 8.58
N ALA A 27 -14.74 2.58 8.14
CA ALA A 27 -13.63 1.75 8.58
C ALA A 27 -13.39 1.89 10.09
N ALA A 28 -13.40 3.12 10.62
CA ALA A 28 -13.25 3.39 12.04
C ALA A 28 -14.39 2.77 12.87
N LYS A 29 -15.65 2.94 12.42
CA LYS A 29 -16.84 2.38 13.09
C LYS A 29 -16.78 0.86 13.24
N HIS A 30 -16.15 0.18 12.28
CA HIS A 30 -16.10 -1.27 12.22
C HIS A 30 -14.72 -1.86 12.49
N ASN A 31 -13.75 -1.05 12.91
CA ASN A 31 -12.36 -1.43 13.16
C ASN A 31 -11.74 -2.21 11.99
N LEU A 32 -11.88 -1.65 10.78
CA LEU A 32 -11.31 -2.19 9.55
C LEU A 32 -10.08 -1.41 9.12
N TYR A 33 -9.14 -2.09 8.49
CA TYR A 33 -8.06 -1.43 7.75
C TYR A 33 -8.57 -0.85 6.44
N VAL A 34 -7.95 0.23 5.96
CA VAL A 34 -8.19 0.81 4.64
C VAL A 34 -6.93 0.68 3.79
N ILE A 35 -7.08 0.04 2.64
CA ILE A 35 -6.04 -0.12 1.62
C ILE A 35 -6.42 0.77 0.44
N GLU A 36 -5.58 1.74 0.10
CA GLU A 36 -5.75 2.55 -1.10
C GLU A 36 -5.05 1.87 -2.29
N ASP A 37 -5.80 1.48 -3.30
CA ASP A 37 -5.25 1.20 -4.63
C ASP A 37 -5.13 2.51 -5.42
N CYS A 38 -3.90 3.04 -5.42
CA CYS A 38 -3.51 4.26 -6.10
C CYS A 38 -2.82 3.97 -7.44
N ALA A 39 -3.01 2.78 -8.04
CA ALA A 39 -2.31 2.38 -9.26
C ALA A 39 -2.53 3.32 -10.45
N GLN A 40 -3.57 4.16 -10.44
CA GLN A 40 -3.87 5.15 -11.48
C GLN A 40 -3.94 6.58 -10.94
N ALA A 41 -3.48 6.82 -9.72
CA ALA A 41 -3.74 8.07 -8.97
C ALA A 41 -2.47 8.71 -8.42
N TYR A 42 -1.35 8.57 -9.13
CA TYR A 42 -0.12 9.26 -8.77
C TYR A 42 -0.35 10.78 -8.70
N LEU A 43 0.05 11.40 -7.59
CA LEU A 43 -0.12 12.82 -7.25
C LEU A 43 -1.56 13.32 -7.09
N ALA A 44 -2.59 12.48 -7.24
CA ALA A 44 -3.98 12.90 -7.00
C ALA A 44 -4.18 13.32 -5.53
N GLU A 45 -5.17 14.19 -5.30
CA GLU A 45 -5.44 14.78 -3.99
C GLU A 45 -6.91 14.65 -3.62
N TYR A 46 -7.16 14.20 -2.39
CA TYR A 46 -8.45 14.31 -1.74
C TYR A 46 -8.39 15.43 -0.70
N LYS A 47 -9.13 16.52 -0.91
CA LYS A 47 -9.21 17.68 0.02
C LYS A 47 -7.83 18.22 0.45
N GLY A 48 -6.91 18.34 -0.50
CA GLY A 48 -5.55 18.85 -0.27
C GLY A 48 -4.57 17.84 0.35
N LYS A 49 -4.98 16.59 0.56
CA LYS A 49 -4.11 15.49 0.99
C LYS A 49 -3.83 14.57 -0.19
N LYS A 50 -2.56 14.18 -0.38
CA LYS A 50 -2.19 13.19 -1.40
C LYS A 50 -2.84 11.84 -1.09
N VAL A 51 -3.48 11.24 -2.08
CA VAL A 51 -3.90 9.83 -1.97
C VAL A 51 -2.70 8.92 -1.88
N GLY A 52 -2.88 7.78 -1.21
CA GLY A 52 -1.82 6.85 -0.84
C GLY A 52 -1.14 7.15 0.50
N GLY A 53 -1.62 8.19 1.20
CA GLY A 53 -1.21 8.52 2.57
C GLY A 53 -2.40 8.76 3.51
N ILE A 54 -3.61 8.38 3.11
CA ILE A 54 -4.85 8.64 3.86
C ILE A 54 -5.30 7.39 4.63
N GLY A 55 -5.27 6.23 3.98
CA GLY A 55 -5.56 4.92 4.57
C GLY A 55 -4.37 4.37 5.36
N ASP A 56 -4.50 3.11 5.81
CA ASP A 56 -3.45 2.43 6.58
C ASP A 56 -2.26 2.03 5.71
N VAL A 57 -2.54 1.63 4.47
CA VAL A 57 -1.54 1.25 3.48
C VAL A 57 -2.06 1.64 2.09
N ALA A 58 -1.16 1.90 1.17
CA ALA A 58 -1.52 2.11 -0.21
C ALA A 58 -0.54 1.45 -1.16
N ILE A 59 -1.00 1.21 -2.39
CA ILE A 59 -0.21 0.65 -3.46
C ILE A 59 -0.20 1.56 -4.69
N PHE A 60 0.94 1.63 -5.35
CA PHE A 60 1.10 2.27 -6.66
C PHE A 60 1.62 1.25 -7.66
N SER A 61 1.25 1.44 -8.92
CA SER A 61 1.77 0.67 -10.05
C SER A 61 2.67 1.58 -10.88
N PHE A 62 3.80 1.02 -11.30
CA PHE A 62 4.74 1.64 -12.22
C PHE A 62 4.81 0.88 -13.54
N GLN A 63 3.71 0.23 -13.91
CA GLN A 63 3.59 -0.41 -15.22
C GLN A 63 3.65 0.63 -16.34
N GLU A 64 4.07 0.24 -17.54
CA GLU A 64 4.29 1.08 -18.72
C GLU A 64 3.21 2.15 -18.97
N SER A 65 1.93 1.83 -18.79
CA SER A 65 0.81 2.73 -19.07
C SER A 65 0.43 3.68 -17.91
N LYS A 66 1.12 3.59 -16.77
CA LYS A 66 0.80 4.38 -15.57
C LYS A 66 1.41 5.78 -15.62
N ASN A 67 0.87 6.68 -14.79
CA ASN A 67 1.29 8.09 -14.71
C ASN A 67 2.80 8.27 -14.44
N MET A 68 3.36 7.36 -13.65
CA MET A 68 4.78 7.21 -13.40
C MET A 68 5.13 5.75 -13.70
N THR A 69 6.19 5.51 -14.45
CA THR A 69 6.53 4.18 -14.96
C THR A 69 7.98 3.81 -14.67
N ALA A 70 8.20 2.51 -14.44
CA ALA A 70 9.49 1.84 -14.34
C ALA A 70 9.52 0.62 -15.29
N SER A 71 8.78 0.68 -16.40
CA SER A 71 8.37 -0.48 -17.22
C SER A 71 7.43 -1.43 -16.46
N GLU A 72 7.94 -2.07 -15.41
CA GLU A 72 7.18 -2.86 -14.44
C GLU A 72 7.65 -2.52 -13.04
N GLY A 73 6.71 -2.42 -12.10
CA GLY A 73 7.05 -2.12 -10.72
C GLY A 73 5.85 -1.70 -9.90
N GLY A 74 6.12 -1.49 -8.61
CA GLY A 74 5.13 -1.00 -7.70
C GLY A 74 5.73 -0.53 -6.39
N MET A 75 4.92 0.16 -5.61
CA MET A 75 5.32 0.74 -4.34
C MET A 75 4.22 0.53 -3.32
N ILE A 76 4.63 0.28 -2.08
CA ILE A 76 3.75 0.32 -0.92
C ILE A 76 4.09 1.59 -0.13
N THR A 77 3.09 2.36 0.25
CA THR A 77 3.23 3.48 1.19
C THR A 77 2.39 3.21 2.44
N THR A 78 2.90 3.63 3.60
CA THR A 78 2.21 3.53 4.88
C THR A 78 2.89 4.44 5.90
N ASN A 79 2.10 4.97 6.84
CA ASN A 79 2.62 5.67 8.02
C ASN A 79 2.82 4.73 9.23
N ASN A 80 2.49 3.44 9.09
CA ASN A 80 2.62 2.46 10.16
C ASN A 80 3.96 1.74 10.06
N GLU A 81 4.86 2.02 11.01
CA GLU A 81 6.21 1.43 11.05
C GLU A 81 6.19 -0.11 11.04
N LYS A 82 5.24 -0.74 11.73
CA LYS A 82 5.12 -2.20 11.77
C LYS A 82 4.75 -2.77 10.41
N ILE A 83 3.85 -2.11 9.68
CA ILE A 83 3.49 -2.50 8.31
C ILE A 83 4.69 -2.28 7.39
N ALA A 84 5.40 -1.15 7.52
CA ALA A 84 6.58 -0.87 6.71
C ALA A 84 7.70 -1.91 6.91
N GLU A 85 7.99 -2.28 8.17
CA GLU A 85 8.96 -3.32 8.51
C GLU A 85 8.56 -4.69 7.95
N MET A 86 7.30 -5.08 8.14
CA MET A 86 6.75 -6.33 7.60
C MET A 86 6.84 -6.34 6.07
N ALA A 87 6.40 -5.28 5.39
CA ALA A 87 6.45 -5.17 3.93
C ALA A 87 7.89 -5.27 3.40
N CYS A 88 8.84 -4.58 4.04
CA CYS A 88 10.27 -4.69 3.69
C CYS A 88 10.80 -6.11 3.85
N SER A 89 10.42 -6.78 4.95
CA SER A 89 10.81 -8.17 5.22
C SER A 89 10.23 -9.13 4.18
N LEU A 90 8.92 -9.11 3.97
CA LEU A 90 8.23 -9.96 3.01
C LEU A 90 8.71 -9.75 1.57
N ARG A 91 9.03 -8.52 1.18
CA ARG A 91 9.61 -8.17 -0.14
C ARG A 91 10.96 -8.83 -0.39
N GLU A 92 11.71 -9.10 0.67
CA GLU A 92 13.08 -9.60 0.64
C GLU A 92 13.20 -10.92 1.43
N HIS A 93 12.45 -11.93 1.00
CA HIS A 93 12.55 -13.32 1.45
C HIS A 93 12.28 -13.49 2.96
N GLY A 94 11.58 -12.55 3.59
CA GLY A 94 11.28 -12.56 5.02
C GLY A 94 12.42 -12.10 5.92
N ARG A 95 13.41 -11.41 5.35
CA ARG A 95 14.61 -10.95 6.06
C ARG A 95 14.32 -9.74 6.94
N LYS A 96 14.84 -9.74 8.16
CA LYS A 96 14.79 -8.58 9.05
C LYS A 96 16.02 -7.68 8.89
N ARG A 97 15.80 -6.37 8.79
CA ARG A 97 16.86 -5.36 8.58
C ARG A 97 17.77 -5.18 9.81
N ASP A 98 17.26 -5.43 11.01
CA ASP A 98 17.97 -5.33 12.29
C ASP A 98 18.65 -6.64 12.71
N LYS A 99 18.66 -7.66 11.84
CA LYS A 99 19.18 -9.00 12.10
C LYS A 99 20.27 -9.39 11.09
N PRO A 100 21.07 -10.44 11.38
CA PRO A 100 22.08 -10.93 10.44
C PRO A 100 21.48 -11.29 9.07
N TRP A 101 22.33 -11.28 8.04
CA TRP A 101 21.90 -11.40 6.63
C TRP A 101 20.98 -12.61 6.36
N TYR A 102 21.30 -13.77 6.94
CA TYR A 102 20.53 -15.02 6.74
C TYR A 102 19.43 -15.25 7.79
N TYR A 103 19.05 -14.23 8.55
CA TYR A 103 17.93 -14.33 9.47
C TYR A 103 16.61 -14.02 8.75
N HIS A 104 15.71 -15.00 8.73
CA HIS A 104 14.39 -14.92 8.13
C HIS A 104 13.33 -15.12 9.21
N GLU A 105 12.56 -14.08 9.52
CA GLU A 105 11.49 -14.17 10.54
C GLU A 105 10.19 -14.71 9.94
N TYR A 106 9.93 -14.38 8.68
CA TYR A 106 8.73 -14.77 7.96
C TYR A 106 9.09 -15.61 6.73
N LEU A 107 8.10 -16.35 6.23
CA LEU A 107 8.14 -16.80 4.85
C LEU A 107 7.86 -15.59 3.94
N GLY A 108 8.86 -15.12 3.20
CA GLY A 108 8.72 -14.01 2.26
C GLY A 108 9.03 -14.39 0.81
N TRP A 109 9.08 -13.38 -0.05
CA TRP A 109 9.19 -13.52 -1.50
C TRP A 109 10.35 -12.71 -2.07
N ASN A 110 10.61 -12.87 -3.38
CA ASN A 110 11.52 -12.00 -4.12
C ASN A 110 10.70 -10.94 -4.89
N TYR A 111 10.28 -9.88 -4.20
CA TYR A 111 9.53 -8.76 -4.78
C TYR A 111 10.31 -7.44 -4.79
N ARG A 112 11.64 -7.50 -4.67
CA ARG A 112 12.47 -6.31 -4.83
C ARG A 112 12.34 -5.80 -6.26
N MET A 113 12.23 -4.48 -6.41
CA MET A 113 12.43 -3.84 -7.72
C MET A 113 13.91 -3.95 -8.11
N THR A 114 14.17 -3.94 -9.41
CA THR A 114 15.53 -3.85 -9.94
C THR A 114 16.07 -2.43 -9.79
N GLU A 115 17.40 -2.30 -9.89
CA GLU A 115 18.08 -1.00 -9.91
C GLU A 115 17.95 -0.28 -11.27
N ILE A 116 17.54 -1.00 -12.32
CA ILE A 116 17.32 -0.50 -13.69
C ILE A 116 15.93 0.13 -13.79
#